data_AF-A0A077B4H0-F1
#
_entry.id   AF-A0A077B4H0-F1
#
_cell.length_a   1.000
_cell.length_b   1.000
_cell.length_c   1.000
_cell.angle_alpha   90.00
_cell.angle_beta   90.00
_cell.angle_gamma   90.00
#
_symmetry.space_group_name_H-M   'P 1'
#
loop_
_entity.id
_entity.type
_entity.pdbx_description
1 polymer ?
#
loop_
_entity_poly.entity_id
_entity_poly.type
_entity_poly.pdbx_seq_one_letter_code
_entity_poly.pdbx_strand_id
1 'polypeptide(L)'
;GIPYHSIETMIVEAPDYGHVTTSEALSYYVWLEAVYGKFTGDWSRFNKSWDVLEYLIPSDSIQQAGMRNYNPSSPATYAAEHELPDYYPSQLEFDKPVGSDPVHNDLTSAYGPSIYLMHWLMDVDNWYGFGRGTEATFINTFQRGEQESTWETIPHPSIEEFKYGGPNGFLDLFTIDNSYSTQWRFTNAPDAEARTIQGVYWANKYAKEQGKQSQIRTVVEKATKMGDFVRNNFFDKYFYEIGSAQNGNPTPGTGYNSAHYLLAWYTAW
;
A
#
# COMPACT_ATOMS: atom_id res chain seq x y z
N GLY A 1 20.20 3.67 -1.96
CA GLY A 1 19.65 5.00 -2.34
C GLY A 1 18.25 5.20 -1.77
N ILE A 2 17.50 4.11 -1.65
CA ILE A 2 16.32 4.02 -0.79
C ILE A 2 16.77 4.19 0.68
N PRO A 3 16.09 5.01 1.50
CA PRO A 3 16.38 5.10 2.91
C PRO A 3 15.97 3.79 3.61
N TYR A 4 16.81 3.28 4.49
CA TYR A 4 16.41 2.22 5.42
C TYR A 4 15.45 2.76 6.47
N HIS A 5 14.78 1.86 7.20
CA HIS A 5 14.04 2.25 8.40
C HIS A 5 14.99 2.86 9.45
N SER A 6 16.17 2.27 9.64
CA SER A 6 17.21 2.82 10.52
C SER A 6 18.62 2.46 10.04
N ILE A 7 19.64 3.10 10.63
CA ILE A 7 21.05 2.78 10.34
C ILE A 7 21.41 1.42 10.93
N GLU A 8 20.95 1.14 12.13
CA GLU A 8 21.14 -0.13 12.82
C GLU A 8 20.26 -1.23 12.22
N THR A 9 20.79 -2.43 12.07
CA THR A 9 20.05 -3.54 11.44
C THR A 9 19.15 -4.30 12.41
N MET A 10 19.54 -4.38 13.69
CA MET A 10 18.83 -5.16 14.71
C MET A 10 17.83 -4.27 15.46
N ILE A 11 16.62 -4.16 14.90
CA ILE A 11 15.48 -3.43 15.45
C ILE A 11 14.20 -4.16 15.03
N VAL A 12 13.23 -4.24 15.94
CA VAL A 12 11.94 -4.91 15.74
C VAL A 12 10.84 -4.06 16.37
N GLU A 13 9.98 -3.48 15.54
CA GLU A 13 8.84 -2.65 15.99
C GLU A 13 7.62 -2.79 15.07
N ALA A 14 7.64 -2.15 13.90
CA ALA A 14 6.69 -2.36 12.81
C ALA A 14 7.38 -3.17 11.69
N PRO A 15 8.46 -2.68 11.05
CA PRO A 15 9.42 -3.56 10.41
C PRO A 15 10.17 -4.38 11.47
N ASP A 16 10.56 -5.59 11.09
CA ASP A 16 11.25 -6.57 11.93
C ASP A 16 12.77 -6.66 11.65
N TYR A 17 13.27 -5.80 10.76
CA TYR A 17 14.68 -5.65 10.43
C TYR A 17 14.98 -4.21 9.98
N GLY A 18 16.06 -3.62 10.46
CA GLY A 18 16.30 -2.17 10.29
C GLY A 18 16.61 -1.71 8.87
N HIS A 19 17.05 -2.62 7.99
CA HIS A 19 17.24 -2.35 6.56
C HIS A 19 16.04 -2.78 5.69
N VAL A 20 14.98 -3.30 6.30
CA VAL A 20 13.65 -3.16 5.69
C VAL A 20 13.27 -1.69 5.79
N THR A 21 12.53 -1.17 4.82
CA THR A 21 12.04 0.20 4.81
C THR A 21 10.53 0.23 4.64
N THR A 22 9.97 1.41 4.83
CA THR A 22 8.53 1.63 4.78
C THR A 22 8.16 2.81 3.89
N SER A 23 6.92 2.82 3.40
CA SER A 23 6.34 4.02 2.78
C SER A 23 6.42 5.24 3.71
N GLU A 24 6.35 5.03 5.02
CA GLU A 24 6.60 6.07 6.03
C GLU A 24 7.99 6.69 5.88
N ALA A 25 9.07 5.89 5.85
CA ALA A 25 10.43 6.39 5.69
C ALA A 25 10.60 7.23 4.41
N LEU A 26 9.98 6.79 3.31
CA LEU A 26 9.99 7.53 2.04
C LEU A 26 9.18 8.83 2.12
N SER A 27 8.06 8.84 2.84
CA SER A 27 7.28 10.06 3.07
C SER A 27 8.06 11.10 3.89
N TYR A 28 8.83 10.66 4.89
CA TYR A 28 9.76 11.52 5.63
C TYR A 28 10.92 12.00 4.75
N TYR A 29 11.43 11.16 3.84
CA TYR A 29 12.47 11.56 2.91
C TYR A 29 12.00 12.68 1.97
N VAL A 30 10.80 12.56 1.41
CA VAL A 30 10.18 13.64 0.61
C VAL A 30 10.03 14.91 1.43
N TRP A 31 9.56 14.81 2.68
CA TRP A 31 9.38 15.98 3.53
C TRP A 31 10.70 16.65 3.91
N LEU A 32 11.73 15.88 4.26
CA LEU A 32 13.07 16.38 4.54
C LEU A 32 13.60 17.21 3.37
N GLU A 33 13.46 16.69 2.15
CA GLU A 33 13.96 17.38 0.96
C GLU A 33 13.10 18.58 0.54
N ALA A 34 11.81 18.60 0.89
CA ALA A 34 10.98 19.80 0.78
C ALA A 34 11.48 20.93 1.70
N VAL A 35 11.89 20.58 2.93
CA VAL A 35 12.49 21.54 3.87
C VAL A 35 13.87 21.98 3.39
N TYR A 36 14.68 21.09 2.83
CA TYR A 36 15.96 21.44 2.20
C TYR A 36 15.77 22.44 1.07
N GLY A 37 14.81 22.19 0.16
CA GLY A 37 14.47 23.10 -0.94
C GLY A 37 14.02 24.49 -0.45
N LYS A 38 13.28 24.56 0.68
CA LYS A 38 12.92 25.83 1.32
C LYS A 38 14.15 26.66 1.70
N PHE A 39 15.11 26.06 2.40
CA PHE A 39 16.23 26.79 3.00
C PHE A 39 17.39 27.04 2.03
N THR A 40 17.53 26.23 0.99
CA THR A 40 18.65 26.34 0.04
C THR A 40 18.23 26.86 -1.33
N GLY A 41 16.95 26.71 -1.69
CA GLY A 41 16.46 26.94 -3.04
C GLY A 41 16.90 25.88 -4.05
N ASP A 42 17.54 24.80 -3.62
CA ASP A 42 17.88 23.65 -4.46
C ASP A 42 16.78 22.58 -4.36
N TRP A 43 16.02 22.42 -5.45
CA TRP A 43 14.91 21.46 -5.54
C TRP A 43 15.31 20.13 -6.19
N SER A 44 16.58 19.95 -6.55
CA SER A 44 17.05 18.71 -7.21
C SER A 44 16.88 17.49 -6.31
N ARG A 45 17.16 17.65 -5.00
CA ARG A 45 17.00 16.58 -4.02
C ARG A 45 15.56 16.20 -3.75
N PHE A 46 14.66 17.18 -3.77
CA PHE A 46 13.21 16.93 -3.66
C PHE A 46 12.67 16.13 -4.85
N ASN A 47 13.11 16.46 -6.06
CA ASN A 47 12.74 15.64 -7.23
C ASN A 47 13.35 14.24 -7.13
N LYS A 48 14.60 14.12 -6.67
CA LYS A 48 15.26 12.82 -6.49
C LYS A 48 14.58 11.96 -5.43
N SER A 49 14.09 12.53 -4.33
CA SER A 49 13.39 11.76 -3.30
C SER A 49 12.07 11.19 -3.82
N TRP A 50 11.39 11.88 -4.75
CA TRP A 50 10.24 11.31 -5.45
C TRP A 50 10.61 10.13 -6.36
N ASP A 51 11.69 10.25 -7.15
CA ASP A 51 12.17 9.14 -7.98
C ASP A 51 12.50 7.90 -7.14
N VAL A 52 13.01 8.10 -5.92
CA VAL A 52 13.31 7.03 -4.96
C VAL A 52 12.03 6.48 -4.33
N LEU A 53 11.04 7.33 -4.04
CA LEU A 53 9.73 6.91 -3.55
C LEU A 53 9.02 5.99 -4.54
N GLU A 54 9.16 6.22 -5.85
CA GLU A 54 8.52 5.37 -6.87
C GLU A 54 9.00 3.91 -6.86
N TYR A 55 10.11 3.57 -6.18
CA TYR A 55 10.47 2.17 -5.93
C TYR A 55 9.41 1.44 -5.09
N LEU A 56 8.70 2.15 -4.20
CA LEU A 56 7.62 1.56 -3.42
C LEU A 56 6.29 1.50 -4.17
N ILE A 57 6.16 2.13 -5.33
CA ILE A 57 4.94 2.06 -6.15
C ILE A 57 5.09 0.89 -7.13
N PRO A 58 4.27 -0.17 -7.05
CA PRO A 58 4.34 -1.28 -7.98
C PRO A 58 4.22 -0.80 -9.43
N SER A 59 5.17 -1.20 -10.28
CA SER A 59 5.20 -0.71 -11.66
C SER A 59 4.04 -1.27 -12.50
N ASP A 60 3.69 -0.59 -13.58
CA ASP A 60 2.68 -1.06 -14.54
C ASP A 60 2.97 -2.48 -15.04
N SER A 61 4.24 -2.85 -15.21
CA SER A 61 4.62 -4.20 -15.66
C SER A 61 4.22 -5.31 -14.68
N ILE A 62 4.05 -4.99 -13.40
CA ILE A 62 3.60 -5.93 -12.37
C ILE A 62 2.06 -6.01 -12.38
N GLN A 63 1.40 -4.86 -12.24
CA GLN A 63 -0.02 -4.84 -11.89
C GLN A 63 -0.97 -4.72 -13.10
N GLN A 64 -0.55 -4.13 -14.22
CA GLN A 64 -1.47 -3.73 -15.30
C GLN A 64 -2.28 -4.89 -15.87
N ALA A 65 -1.67 -6.07 -16.03
CA ALA A 65 -2.35 -7.23 -16.60
C ALA A 65 -3.45 -7.76 -15.66
N GLY A 66 -3.18 -7.81 -14.35
CA GLY A 66 -4.17 -8.23 -13.35
C GLY A 66 -5.25 -7.18 -13.14
N MET A 67 -4.87 -5.92 -12.98
CA MET A 67 -5.82 -4.82 -12.73
C MET A 67 -6.79 -4.56 -13.88
N ARG A 68 -6.45 -4.91 -15.13
CA ARG A 68 -7.40 -4.86 -16.26
C ARG A 68 -8.59 -5.80 -16.09
N ASN A 69 -8.47 -6.84 -15.26
CA ASN A 69 -9.52 -7.81 -14.99
C ASN A 69 -10.27 -7.50 -13.69
N TYR A 70 -9.90 -6.44 -12.96
CA TYR A 70 -10.62 -6.02 -11.76
C TYR A 70 -12.08 -5.67 -12.10
N ASN A 71 -13.01 -6.16 -11.28
CA ASN A 71 -14.43 -5.89 -11.45
C ASN A 71 -14.93 -5.06 -10.25
N PRO A 72 -15.21 -3.76 -10.41
CA PRO A 72 -15.67 -2.93 -9.29
C PRO A 72 -17.05 -3.35 -8.73
N SER A 73 -17.80 -4.16 -9.46
CA SER A 73 -19.08 -4.74 -9.00
C SER A 73 -18.88 -5.99 -8.12
N SER A 74 -17.67 -6.53 -8.07
CA SER A 74 -17.28 -7.72 -7.33
C SER A 74 -15.83 -7.56 -6.87
N PRO A 75 -15.54 -6.58 -6.00
CA PRO A 75 -14.18 -6.10 -5.75
C PRO A 75 -13.29 -7.10 -5.01
N ALA A 76 -13.88 -7.97 -4.17
CA ALA A 76 -13.17 -8.99 -3.40
C ALA A 76 -14.10 -10.14 -2.99
N THR A 77 -13.53 -11.23 -2.48
CA THR A 77 -14.28 -12.26 -1.73
C THR A 77 -14.05 -12.05 -0.23
N TYR A 78 -15.11 -12.18 0.57
CA TYR A 78 -15.03 -12.00 2.02
C TYR A 78 -14.16 -13.09 2.66
N ALA A 79 -13.33 -12.69 3.63
CA ALA A 79 -12.75 -13.56 4.65
C ALA A 79 -12.86 -12.86 6.01
N ALA A 80 -13.17 -13.62 7.06
CA ALA A 80 -13.22 -13.07 8.41
C ALA A 80 -11.83 -12.70 8.92
N GLU A 81 -11.74 -11.63 9.71
CA GLU A 81 -10.62 -11.44 10.63
C GLU A 81 -10.91 -12.22 11.92
N HIS A 82 -9.85 -12.65 12.60
CA HIS A 82 -9.95 -13.43 13.84
C HIS A 82 -9.11 -12.80 14.94
N GLU A 83 -9.46 -13.09 16.20
CA GLU A 83 -8.83 -12.47 17.36
C GLU A 83 -7.40 -12.97 17.62
N LEU A 84 -7.05 -14.18 17.16
CA LEU A 84 -5.75 -14.82 17.39
C LEU A 84 -5.12 -15.34 16.08
N PRO A 85 -3.79 -15.33 15.94
CA PRO A 85 -3.11 -15.89 14.76
C PRO A 85 -3.39 -17.38 14.53
N ASP A 86 -3.67 -18.15 15.59
CA ASP A 86 -3.94 -19.59 15.53
C ASP A 86 -5.28 -19.95 14.86
N TYR A 87 -6.16 -18.96 14.63
CA TYR A 87 -7.41 -19.16 13.88
C TYR A 87 -7.23 -19.01 12.36
N TYR A 88 -6.04 -18.61 11.91
CA TYR A 88 -5.70 -18.56 10.49
C TYR A 88 -5.13 -19.90 10.01
N PRO A 89 -5.30 -20.26 8.72
CA PRO A 89 -5.86 -19.47 7.62
C PRO A 89 -7.37 -19.21 7.72
N SER A 90 -7.82 -18.03 7.27
CA SER A 90 -9.24 -17.65 7.27
C SER A 90 -9.97 -18.11 6.02
N GLN A 91 -11.17 -18.68 6.16
CA GLN A 91 -11.95 -19.20 5.05
C GLN A 91 -12.49 -18.08 4.14
N LEU A 92 -12.28 -18.21 2.83
CA LEU A 92 -12.98 -17.40 1.84
C LEU A 92 -14.45 -17.83 1.75
N GLU A 93 -15.35 -16.88 1.95
CA GLU A 93 -16.80 -17.08 1.92
C GLU A 93 -17.40 -16.53 0.61
N PHE A 94 -17.42 -17.37 -0.44
CA PHE A 94 -17.89 -16.97 -1.78
C PHE A 94 -19.38 -16.61 -1.85
N ASP A 95 -20.20 -17.14 -0.94
CA ASP A 95 -21.65 -16.86 -0.90
C ASP A 95 -21.99 -15.57 -0.13
N LYS A 96 -21.01 -14.93 0.52
CA LYS A 96 -21.22 -13.71 1.30
C LYS A 96 -21.08 -12.48 0.37
N PRO A 97 -22.16 -11.73 0.12
CA PRO A 97 -22.10 -10.61 -0.78
C PRO A 97 -21.25 -9.49 -0.20
N VAL A 98 -20.56 -8.77 -1.07
CA VAL A 98 -19.78 -7.54 -0.79
C VAL A 98 -20.35 -6.38 -1.59
N GLY A 99 -20.06 -5.15 -1.19
CA GLY A 99 -20.53 -3.96 -1.93
C GLY A 99 -19.78 -3.72 -3.23
N SER A 100 -20.10 -2.60 -3.89
CA SER A 100 -19.40 -2.15 -5.10
C SER A 100 -18.42 -1.02 -4.84
N ASP A 101 -17.31 -1.03 -5.58
CA ASP A 101 -16.31 0.02 -5.62
C ASP A 101 -16.76 1.17 -6.55
N PRO A 102 -17.03 2.37 -6.01
CA PRO A 102 -17.54 3.49 -6.80
C PRO A 102 -16.44 4.39 -7.38
N VAL A 103 -15.15 4.16 -7.10
CA VAL A 103 -14.05 5.05 -7.50
C VAL A 103 -13.16 4.46 -8.59
N HIS A 104 -13.10 3.14 -8.73
CA HIS A 104 -12.22 2.50 -9.71
C HIS A 104 -12.41 3.00 -11.15
N ASN A 105 -13.64 3.09 -11.65
CA ASN A 105 -13.89 3.50 -13.04
C ASN A 105 -13.46 4.94 -13.33
N ASP A 106 -13.59 5.82 -12.34
CA ASP A 106 -13.15 7.22 -12.41
C ASP A 106 -11.61 7.30 -12.48
N LEU A 107 -10.94 6.61 -11.56
CA LEU A 107 -9.47 6.52 -11.52
C LEU A 107 -8.89 5.89 -12.79
N THR A 108 -9.47 4.78 -13.26
CA THR A 108 -9.04 4.09 -14.48
C THR A 108 -9.23 4.96 -15.72
N SER A 109 -10.31 5.74 -15.78
CA SER A 109 -10.55 6.68 -16.88
C SER A 109 -9.52 7.82 -16.90
N ALA A 110 -9.09 8.29 -15.74
CA ALA A 110 -8.11 9.37 -15.61
C ALA A 110 -6.68 8.91 -15.86
N TYR A 111 -6.32 7.70 -15.41
CA TYR A 111 -4.92 7.30 -15.24
C TYR A 111 -4.53 5.94 -15.81
N GLY A 112 -5.50 5.15 -16.30
CA GLY A 112 -5.31 3.75 -16.64
C GLY A 112 -5.47 2.81 -15.43
N PRO A 113 -5.36 1.48 -15.66
CA PRO A 113 -5.83 0.46 -14.70
C PRO A 113 -4.95 0.30 -13.45
N SER A 114 -3.70 0.76 -13.48
CA SER A 114 -2.74 0.58 -12.39
C SER A 114 -3.01 1.51 -11.22
N ILE A 115 -2.86 1.00 -9.99
CA ILE A 115 -2.93 1.78 -8.75
C ILE A 115 -1.62 2.56 -8.55
N TYR A 116 -1.73 3.84 -8.17
CA TYR A 116 -0.59 4.70 -7.90
C TYR A 116 -0.49 5.06 -6.41
N LEU A 117 -0.26 4.03 -5.60
CA LEU A 117 -0.03 4.07 -4.15
C LEU A 117 1.27 3.35 -3.83
N MET A 118 1.89 3.69 -2.71
CA MET A 118 3.06 2.97 -2.21
C MET A 118 2.60 1.66 -1.57
N HIS A 119 3.29 0.57 -1.88
CA HIS A 119 3.32 -0.56 -0.95
C HIS A 119 4.00 -0.12 0.35
N TRP A 120 3.51 -0.62 1.48
CA TRP A 120 3.96 -0.14 2.78
C TRP A 120 5.34 -0.67 3.20
N LEU A 121 5.80 -1.83 2.71
CA LEU A 121 7.01 -2.50 3.19
C LEU A 121 7.90 -3.01 2.05
N MET A 122 9.21 -2.84 2.21
CA MET A 122 10.21 -3.29 1.24
C MET A 122 11.50 -3.71 1.93
N ASP A 123 11.99 -4.90 1.59
CA ASP A 123 13.31 -5.37 1.97
C ASP A 123 14.35 -4.77 1.00
N VAL A 124 15.08 -3.76 1.46
CA VAL A 124 15.92 -2.92 0.58
C VAL A 124 17.16 -3.67 0.11
N ASP A 125 17.72 -4.53 0.95
CA ASP A 125 18.97 -5.25 0.67
C ASP A 125 18.73 -6.73 0.32
N ASN A 126 17.46 -7.14 0.16
CA ASN A 126 17.05 -8.53 -0.04
C ASN A 126 17.57 -9.47 1.08
N TRP A 127 17.50 -9.01 2.33
CA TRP A 127 17.91 -9.78 3.50
C TRP A 127 17.10 -11.07 3.66
N TYR A 128 15.79 -11.04 3.39
CA TYR A 128 14.90 -12.20 3.39
C TYR A 128 15.16 -13.16 2.22
N GLY A 129 15.80 -12.68 1.14
CA GLY A 129 16.17 -13.52 0.00
C GLY A 129 15.04 -13.84 -0.98
N PHE A 130 13.89 -13.16 -0.89
CA PHE A 130 12.77 -13.36 -1.82
C PHE A 130 13.06 -12.81 -3.23
N GLY A 131 13.87 -11.76 -3.33
CA GLY A 131 14.29 -11.15 -4.58
C GLY A 131 15.57 -11.74 -5.16
N ARG A 132 16.27 -10.93 -5.97
CA ARG A 132 17.50 -11.31 -6.66
C ARG A 132 18.69 -10.53 -6.15
N GLY A 133 19.76 -11.23 -5.74
CA GLY A 133 20.99 -10.57 -5.28
C GLY A 133 20.70 -9.67 -4.09
N THR A 134 20.94 -8.37 -4.23
CA THR A 134 20.65 -7.33 -3.23
C THR A 134 19.65 -6.30 -3.79
N GLU A 135 18.76 -6.71 -4.70
CA GLU A 135 17.74 -5.83 -5.26
C GLU A 135 16.60 -5.62 -4.25
N ALA A 136 16.16 -4.37 -4.10
CA ALA A 136 15.06 -4.04 -3.21
C ALA A 136 13.78 -4.79 -3.62
N THR A 137 13.13 -5.43 -2.64
CA THR A 137 12.09 -6.43 -2.88
C THR A 137 10.84 -6.11 -2.07
N PHE A 138 9.68 -6.15 -2.73
CA PHE A 138 8.39 -6.03 -2.04
C PHE A 138 8.11 -7.26 -1.18
N ILE A 139 7.83 -7.02 0.09
CA ILE A 139 7.51 -8.05 1.07
C ILE A 139 6.33 -7.59 1.92
N ASN A 140 5.69 -8.53 2.62
CA ASN A 140 4.71 -8.21 3.65
C ASN A 140 4.90 -9.12 4.87
N THR A 141 4.30 -8.73 5.99
CA THR A 141 4.39 -9.46 7.26
C THR A 141 2.99 -9.70 7.84
N PHE A 142 2.35 -8.66 8.38
CA PHE A 142 1.06 -8.71 9.06
C PHE A 142 -0.06 -9.20 8.14
N GLN A 143 -0.74 -10.28 8.55
CA GLN A 143 -1.89 -10.87 7.85
C GLN A 143 -2.89 -11.60 8.79
N ARG A 144 -2.59 -11.78 10.07
CA ARG A 144 -3.34 -12.69 10.97
C ARG A 144 -3.98 -12.01 12.18
N GLY A 145 -4.62 -10.87 11.95
CA GLY A 145 -5.55 -10.25 12.89
C GLY A 145 -4.88 -9.47 14.02
N GLU A 146 -5.69 -9.03 14.97
CA GLU A 146 -5.32 -7.99 15.95
C GLU A 146 -4.28 -8.42 17.00
N GLN A 147 -4.12 -9.71 17.25
CA GLN A 147 -3.09 -10.24 18.16
C GLN A 147 -1.82 -10.72 17.45
N GLU A 148 -1.70 -10.57 16.12
CA GLU A 148 -0.42 -10.82 15.45
C GLU A 148 0.52 -9.62 15.64
N SER A 149 1.38 -9.66 16.67
CA SER A 149 2.44 -8.65 16.82
C SER A 149 3.56 -8.86 15.81
N THR A 150 4.46 -7.88 15.68
CA THR A 150 5.65 -7.97 14.80
C THR A 150 6.49 -9.24 15.05
N TRP A 151 6.49 -9.74 16.29
CA TRP A 151 7.22 -10.94 16.72
C TRP A 151 6.58 -12.25 16.25
N GLU A 152 5.34 -12.20 15.79
CA GLU A 152 4.53 -13.37 15.50
C GLU A 152 4.34 -13.57 14.00
N THR A 153 4.68 -12.59 13.16
CA THR A 153 4.49 -12.64 11.71
C THR A 153 5.35 -13.70 11.02
N ILE A 154 4.94 -14.06 9.80
CA ILE A 154 5.77 -14.84 8.86
C ILE A 154 6.01 -13.94 7.64
N PRO A 155 7.19 -13.32 7.51
CA PRO A 155 7.54 -12.50 6.36
C PRO A 155 7.42 -13.29 5.05
N HIS A 156 6.80 -12.69 4.04
CA HIS A 156 6.46 -13.33 2.78
C HIS A 156 6.55 -12.36 1.59
N PRO A 157 6.80 -12.86 0.37
CA PRO A 157 6.90 -12.00 -0.80
C PRO A 157 5.53 -11.46 -1.22
N SER A 158 5.48 -10.19 -1.64
CA SER A 158 4.26 -9.58 -2.19
C SER A 158 3.93 -10.14 -3.59
N ILE A 159 4.93 -10.67 -4.29
CA ILE A 159 4.79 -11.40 -5.56
C ILE A 159 4.99 -12.89 -5.26
N GLU A 160 3.90 -13.64 -5.21
CA GLU A 160 3.86 -15.06 -4.85
C GLU A 160 3.94 -15.95 -6.09
N GLU A 161 5.08 -16.61 -6.26
CA GLU A 161 5.39 -17.53 -7.37
C GLU A 161 5.52 -18.99 -6.91
N PHE A 162 5.16 -19.30 -5.66
CA PHE A 162 5.33 -20.61 -5.00
C PHE A 162 6.77 -21.10 -4.94
N LYS A 163 7.73 -20.17 -5.01
CA LYS A 163 9.17 -20.45 -5.00
C LYS A 163 9.70 -20.76 -3.61
N TYR A 164 9.08 -20.18 -2.58
CA TYR A 164 9.47 -20.28 -1.17
C TYR A 164 8.24 -20.62 -0.33
N GLY A 165 8.43 -21.02 0.93
CA GLY A 165 7.31 -21.45 1.78
C GLY A 165 6.91 -22.90 1.49
N GLY A 166 5.61 -23.18 1.54
CA GLY A 166 5.01 -24.50 1.29
C GLY A 166 4.63 -24.74 -0.18
N PRO A 167 3.84 -25.80 -0.46
CA PRO A 167 3.39 -26.13 -1.81
C PRO A 167 2.59 -25.01 -2.51
N ASN A 168 1.88 -24.18 -1.73
CA ASN A 168 1.09 -23.04 -2.19
C ASN A 168 1.78 -21.70 -1.83
N GLY A 169 3.10 -21.72 -1.72
CA GLY A 169 3.87 -20.59 -1.21
C GLY A 169 3.54 -20.31 0.25
N PHE A 170 3.15 -19.08 0.56
CA PHE A 170 2.70 -18.67 1.90
C PHE A 170 1.18 -18.51 2.00
N LEU A 171 0.43 -18.74 0.92
CA LEU A 171 -0.99 -18.35 0.85
C LEU A 171 -1.87 -19.10 1.85
N ASP A 172 -1.64 -20.41 2.01
CA ASP A 172 -2.42 -21.29 2.88
C ASP A 172 -2.10 -21.11 4.37
N LEU A 173 -1.19 -20.18 4.72
CA LEU A 173 -1.05 -19.66 6.08
C LEU A 173 -2.10 -18.59 6.42
N PHE A 174 -2.64 -17.92 5.40
CA PHE A 174 -3.46 -16.72 5.56
C PHE A 174 -4.91 -16.94 5.14
N THR A 175 -5.15 -17.66 4.05
CA THR A 175 -6.51 -17.90 3.52
C THR A 175 -6.75 -19.36 3.17
N ILE A 176 -7.98 -19.83 3.38
CA ILE A 176 -8.45 -21.13 2.89
C ILE A 176 -9.24 -20.92 1.61
N ASP A 177 -8.79 -21.58 0.55
CA ASP A 177 -9.46 -21.65 -0.75
C ASP A 177 -9.46 -23.10 -1.26
N ASN A 178 -10.33 -23.41 -2.21
CA ASN A 178 -10.37 -24.70 -2.89
C ASN A 178 -9.11 -24.94 -3.75
N SER A 179 -8.46 -23.86 -4.20
CA SER A 179 -7.22 -23.91 -4.97
C SER A 179 -6.43 -22.61 -4.83
N TYR A 180 -5.10 -22.70 -4.94
CA TYR A 180 -4.21 -21.55 -4.83
C TYR A 180 -3.57 -21.25 -6.19
N SER A 181 -3.42 -19.95 -6.50
CA SER A 181 -2.77 -19.47 -7.73
C SER A 181 -1.63 -18.53 -7.41
N THR A 182 -0.59 -18.54 -8.24
CA THR A 182 0.44 -17.50 -8.23
C THR A 182 -0.23 -16.14 -8.40
N GLN A 183 0.19 -15.15 -7.62
CA GLN A 183 -0.49 -13.87 -7.54
C GLN A 183 0.47 -12.79 -7.05
N TRP A 184 0.03 -11.54 -7.12
CA TRP A 184 0.67 -10.44 -6.43
C TRP A 184 -0.38 -9.75 -5.55
N ARG A 185 0.06 -9.14 -4.45
CA ARG A 185 -0.79 -8.31 -3.59
C ARG A 185 0.04 -7.20 -2.98
N PHE A 186 -0.52 -6.00 -2.90
CA PHE A 186 0.10 -4.85 -2.26
C PHE A 186 -0.87 -4.20 -1.28
N THR A 187 -0.32 -3.66 -0.20
CA THR A 187 -1.05 -2.94 0.85
C THR A 187 -0.40 -1.58 1.04
N ASN A 188 -1.19 -0.50 1.04
CA ASN A 188 -0.66 0.83 1.36
C ASN A 188 -0.73 1.13 2.86
N ALA A 189 -0.04 2.19 3.27
CA ALA A 189 -0.18 2.80 4.58
C ALA A 189 -0.56 4.27 4.37
N PRO A 190 -1.87 4.63 4.41
CA PRO A 190 -2.38 5.90 3.90
C PRO A 190 -1.88 7.13 4.66
N ASP A 191 -1.38 6.96 5.89
CA ASP A 191 -0.70 8.04 6.59
C ASP A 191 0.59 8.46 5.87
N ALA A 192 1.30 7.52 5.22
CA ALA A 192 2.50 7.79 4.43
C ALA A 192 2.20 8.54 3.14
N GLU A 193 1.15 8.16 2.39
CA GLU A 193 0.72 8.97 1.24
C GLU A 193 0.23 10.36 1.69
N ALA A 194 -0.54 10.45 2.76
CA ALA A 194 -1.02 11.73 3.30
C ALA A 194 0.15 12.64 3.71
N ARG A 195 1.16 12.10 4.40
CA ARG A 195 2.39 12.81 4.78
C ARG A 195 3.20 13.23 3.55
N THR A 196 3.29 12.38 2.54
CA THR A 196 3.94 12.70 1.26
C THR A 196 3.25 13.88 0.57
N ILE A 197 1.93 13.83 0.42
CA ILE A 197 1.11 14.90 -0.17
C ILE A 197 1.25 16.20 0.63
N GLN A 198 1.27 16.11 1.96
CA GLN A 198 1.52 17.26 2.84
C GLN A 198 2.92 17.87 2.62
N GLY A 199 3.96 17.04 2.47
CA GLY A 199 5.31 17.49 2.13
C GLY A 199 5.37 18.21 0.78
N VAL A 200 4.69 17.67 -0.24
CA VAL A 200 4.60 18.27 -1.57
C VAL A 200 3.82 19.59 -1.56
N TYR A 201 2.76 19.70 -0.75
CA TYR A 201 2.05 20.96 -0.54
C TYR A 201 3.01 22.07 -0.08
N TRP A 202 3.83 21.78 0.92
CA TRP A 202 4.81 22.75 1.43
C TRP A 202 5.91 23.04 0.40
N ALA A 203 6.43 22.02 -0.27
CA ALA A 203 7.41 22.18 -1.35
C ALA A 203 6.89 23.14 -2.43
N ASN A 204 5.64 22.95 -2.88
CA ASN A 204 4.99 23.79 -3.88
C ASN A 204 4.84 25.24 -3.42
N LYS A 205 4.45 25.45 -2.15
CA LYS A 205 4.37 26.79 -1.56
C LYS A 205 5.74 27.47 -1.53
N TYR A 206 6.77 26.80 -1.02
CA TYR A 206 8.12 27.36 -0.88
C TYR A 206 8.78 27.59 -2.25
N ALA A 207 8.63 26.67 -3.19
CA ALA A 207 9.14 26.84 -4.55
C ALA A 207 8.45 28.03 -5.24
N LYS A 208 7.16 28.25 -5.00
CA LYS A 208 6.45 29.44 -5.51
C LYS A 208 6.99 30.74 -4.91
N GLU A 209 7.22 30.80 -3.59
CA GLU A 209 7.83 31.95 -2.92
C GLU A 209 9.22 32.30 -3.49
N GLN A 210 9.96 31.30 -3.97
CA GLN A 210 11.27 31.45 -4.61
C GLN A 210 11.22 31.66 -6.13
N GLY A 211 10.03 31.67 -6.76
CA GLY A 211 9.89 31.74 -8.21
C GLY A 211 10.37 30.49 -8.97
N LYS A 212 10.45 29.33 -8.30
CA LYS A 212 10.99 28.06 -8.79
C LYS A 212 9.95 26.94 -8.93
N GLN A 213 8.65 27.27 -8.87
CA GLN A 213 7.56 26.28 -8.92
C GLN A 213 7.63 25.35 -10.15
N SER A 214 8.10 25.85 -11.30
CA SER A 214 8.27 25.05 -12.52
C SER A 214 9.26 23.89 -12.35
N GLN A 215 10.20 23.96 -11.41
CA GLN A 215 11.23 22.95 -11.17
C GLN A 215 10.68 21.67 -10.51
N ILE A 216 9.53 21.76 -9.84
CA ILE A 216 8.92 20.64 -9.10
C ILE A 216 7.56 20.22 -9.64
N ARG A 217 7.14 20.81 -10.76
CA ARG A 217 5.79 20.64 -11.32
C ARG A 217 5.39 19.17 -11.49
N THR A 218 6.29 18.35 -12.02
CA THR A 218 6.03 16.92 -12.24
C THR A 218 5.77 16.18 -10.93
N VAL A 219 6.47 16.51 -9.85
CA VAL A 219 6.22 15.91 -8.52
C VAL A 219 4.86 16.34 -7.98
N VAL A 220 4.46 17.60 -8.19
CA VAL A 220 3.12 18.08 -7.79
C VAL A 220 2.02 17.34 -8.54
N GLU A 221 2.18 17.13 -9.86
CA GLU A 221 1.24 16.35 -10.68
C GLU A 221 1.14 14.89 -10.21
N LYS A 222 2.27 14.24 -9.92
CA LYS A 222 2.32 12.87 -9.39
C LYS A 222 1.70 12.76 -7.98
N ALA A 223 1.95 13.73 -7.10
CA ALA A 223 1.33 13.77 -5.78
C ALA A 223 -0.18 14.01 -5.84
N THR A 224 -0.65 14.76 -6.85
CA THR A 224 -2.08 14.95 -7.10
C THR A 224 -2.72 13.63 -7.53
N LYS A 225 -2.07 12.89 -8.44
CA LYS A 225 -2.49 11.53 -8.82
C LYS A 225 -2.55 10.59 -7.59
N MET A 226 -1.50 10.57 -6.77
CA MET A 226 -1.47 9.77 -5.54
C MET A 226 -2.63 10.12 -4.60
N GLY A 227 -2.91 11.41 -4.40
CA GLY A 227 -4.05 11.86 -3.60
C GLY A 227 -5.41 11.42 -4.14
N ASP A 228 -5.55 11.25 -5.45
CA ASP A 228 -6.76 10.69 -6.04
C ASP A 228 -6.89 9.20 -5.73
N PHE A 229 -5.81 8.42 -5.84
CA PHE A 229 -5.83 7.00 -5.46
C PHE A 229 -6.03 6.77 -3.95
N VAL A 230 -5.64 7.70 -3.08
CA VAL A 230 -5.91 7.62 -1.62
C VAL A 230 -7.41 7.59 -1.31
N ARG A 231 -8.29 7.97 -2.25
CA ARG A 231 -9.76 7.78 -2.10
C ARG A 231 -10.14 6.32 -1.83
N ASN A 232 -9.36 5.34 -2.29
CA ASN A 232 -9.59 3.93 -1.98
C ASN A 232 -9.56 3.64 -0.47
N ASN A 233 -8.83 4.44 0.33
CA ASN A 233 -8.78 4.30 1.78
C ASN A 233 -10.01 4.86 2.51
N PHE A 234 -10.99 5.44 1.79
CA PHE A 234 -12.19 6.03 2.40
C PHE A 234 -13.34 5.04 2.55
N PHE A 235 -13.17 3.80 2.09
CA PHE A 235 -14.24 2.81 1.99
C PHE A 235 -14.04 1.68 3.00
N ASP A 236 -15.16 1.14 3.49
CA ASP A 236 -15.19 -0.14 4.21
C ASP A 236 -14.43 -1.23 3.42
N LYS A 237 -13.73 -2.12 4.15
CA LYS A 237 -12.86 -3.17 3.60
C LYS A 237 -13.53 -4.01 2.51
N TYR A 238 -14.83 -4.29 2.64
CA TYR A 238 -15.62 -5.06 1.67
C TYR A 238 -16.78 -4.23 1.10
N PHE A 239 -16.64 -2.91 1.11
CA PHE A 239 -17.62 -1.95 0.62
C PHE A 239 -19.01 -2.12 1.25
N TYR A 240 -19.10 -2.55 2.51
CA TYR A 240 -20.37 -2.57 3.23
C TYR A 240 -20.86 -1.16 3.58
N GLU A 241 -22.19 -0.99 3.67
CA GLU A 241 -22.79 0.26 4.12
C GLU A 241 -22.33 0.60 5.53
N ILE A 242 -21.86 1.83 5.73
CA ILE A 242 -21.32 2.28 7.02
C ILE A 242 -22.39 2.17 8.11
N GLY A 243 -22.07 1.45 9.18
CA GLY A 243 -22.96 1.22 10.32
C GLY A 243 -23.92 0.03 10.17
N SER A 244 -23.93 -0.66 9.02
CA SER A 244 -24.83 -1.80 8.79
C SER A 244 -24.42 -3.09 9.54
N ALA A 245 -23.17 -3.18 10.00
CA ALA A 245 -22.62 -4.39 10.61
C ALA A 245 -23.10 -4.70 12.04
N GLN A 246 -23.93 -3.85 12.67
CA GLN A 246 -24.29 -3.95 14.10
C GLN A 246 -24.86 -5.31 14.53
N ASN A 247 -25.56 -6.01 13.64
CA ASN A 247 -26.17 -7.31 13.92
C ASN A 247 -25.37 -8.50 13.34
N GLY A 248 -24.10 -8.29 12.96
CA GLY A 248 -23.25 -9.32 12.34
C GLY A 248 -23.58 -9.64 10.87
N ASN A 249 -24.57 -8.96 10.28
CA ASN A 249 -25.00 -9.13 8.89
C ASN A 249 -24.94 -7.78 8.17
N PRO A 250 -23.75 -7.34 7.73
CA PRO A 250 -23.60 -6.05 7.05
C PRO A 250 -24.31 -6.05 5.68
N THR A 251 -24.82 -4.89 5.28
CA THR A 251 -25.50 -4.69 4.01
C THR A 251 -24.47 -4.29 2.94
N PRO A 252 -24.40 -4.98 1.79
CA PRO A 252 -23.56 -4.56 0.66
C PRO A 252 -23.86 -3.11 0.24
N GLY A 253 -22.84 -2.26 0.21
CA GLY A 253 -22.97 -0.88 -0.19
C GLY A 253 -23.09 -0.69 -1.71
N THR A 254 -23.63 0.46 -2.09
CA THR A 254 -23.70 0.96 -3.48
C THR A 254 -23.35 2.44 -3.52
N GLY A 255 -22.51 2.85 -4.47
CA GLY A 255 -22.04 4.22 -4.51
C GLY A 255 -21.23 4.54 -3.25
N TYR A 256 -21.45 5.70 -2.65
CA TYR A 256 -20.66 6.19 -1.51
C TYR A 256 -21.24 5.86 -0.13
N ASN A 257 -22.28 5.02 -0.01
CA ASN A 257 -22.81 4.66 1.31
C ASN A 257 -21.87 3.73 2.11
N SER A 258 -20.85 3.16 1.46
CA SER A 258 -19.72 2.45 2.08
C SER A 258 -18.52 3.35 2.38
N ALA A 259 -18.60 4.66 2.09
CA ALA A 259 -17.54 5.61 2.36
C ALA A 259 -17.67 6.19 3.77
N HIS A 260 -16.64 6.00 4.60
CA HIS A 260 -16.51 6.67 5.89
C HIS A 260 -15.74 8.00 5.81
N TYR A 261 -15.11 8.31 4.66
CA TYR A 261 -14.39 9.57 4.40
C TYR A 261 -13.24 9.89 5.37
N LEU A 262 -12.69 8.85 6.00
CA LEU A 262 -11.50 8.90 6.85
C LEU A 262 -10.39 8.09 6.18
N LEU A 263 -9.14 8.36 6.52
CA LEU A 263 -8.04 7.47 6.14
C LEU A 263 -8.13 6.20 7.01
N ALA A 264 -8.60 5.10 6.42
CA ALA A 264 -8.58 3.77 7.06
C ALA A 264 -7.15 3.29 7.34
N TRP A 265 -6.98 2.11 7.92
CA TRP A 265 -5.65 1.55 8.17
C TRP A 265 -4.90 1.20 6.87
N TYR A 266 -5.62 0.74 5.85
CA TYR A 266 -5.06 0.40 4.55
C TYR A 266 -6.12 0.35 3.46
N THR A 267 -5.65 0.33 2.21
CA THR A 267 -6.29 -0.30 1.07
C THR A 267 -5.31 -1.33 0.54
N ALA A 268 -5.82 -2.42 -0.02
CA ALA A 268 -5.00 -3.48 -0.59
C ALA A 268 -5.58 -3.90 -1.94
N TRP A 269 -4.71 -4.28 -2.87
CA TRP A 269 -5.06 -4.68 -4.22
C TRP A 269 -4.15 -5.78 -4.75
#